data_AF-A0A7Y5RWI4-F1
#
_entry.id   AF-A0A7Y5RWI4-F1
#
_cell.length_a   1.000
_cell.length_b   1.000
_cell.length_c   1.000
_cell.angle_alpha   90.00
_cell.angle_beta   90.00
_cell.angle_gamma   90.00
#
_symmetry.space_group_name_H-M   'P 1'
#
loop_
_entity.id
_entity.type
_entity.pdbx_description
1 polymer ?
#
loop_
_entity_poly.entity_id
_entity_poly.type
_entity_poly.pdbx_seq_one_letter_code
_entity_poly.pdbx_strand_id
1 'polypeptide(L)'
;MIATIASLKDHVGQEVTLQGWLYNSRDSGKIAFLVVRDGTGLCQCVVAKNDQTAAFFEDARRLPQETALRVSGTVRADPKQVGGHELTVTGLEVVHRREGYPITPKPHGIEFLMKHRHLHFRSRRQWTILRIRHTLIDEIRSYFNRNGFTLIDTPIFAPAAGEGAQTLFEVDYFGEKVYLAQTGQLYVEAACMSHGKVYCFGPTFRAEKSKTRRHLTEFWMVEPEIAYAELEDVLSLAEDFVCCVVQRVLRDHRADLEFLGRDPAPLENVRKPFYRLTHKEAAGILRGPRARELLESDLKSKSARIEAIKTALAEKEKTLAGPGVKEWQRDKLTQELYDLREELADLEVEVQNIPHHMQLAASFDPGGDLGGSDETIISRLHDRPVFVTHYPRACKAFYMKRNADDATRVNNVDLLAPDGYGEIIGGSQREENYDALLERIHEEGLNPADYEWYLDLRRYGSVPHGGFGLGVERTLAWLNVPGRGNRCMGRPGSVAFVPTATRADENRNPVRTLMGALPAAMTAGIPAPDPPETPRRINHNTKPVVVVAVVGRVPVAIRRAAVPRLVVPTAAAQDTAPCQPDPVERTSSLPKCANAMTSSWRSPHGRSTMPAAA
;
A
#
# COMPACT_ATOMS: atom_id res chain seq x y z
N MET A 1 25.08 26.94 5.88
CA MET A 1 23.62 26.75 6.05
C MET A 1 23.31 25.26 5.96
N ILE A 2 22.47 24.68 6.82
CA ILE A 2 22.05 23.28 6.65
C ILE A 2 20.91 23.24 5.63
N ALA A 3 20.99 22.34 4.65
CA ALA A 3 19.97 22.12 3.63
C ALA A 3 19.66 20.63 3.46
N THR A 4 18.54 20.31 2.83
CA THR A 4 18.24 18.94 2.39
C THR A 4 18.49 18.79 0.90
N ILE A 5 18.70 17.57 0.44
CA ILE A 5 18.89 17.27 -0.99
C ILE A 5 17.69 17.74 -1.81
N ALA A 6 16.47 17.59 -1.29
CA ALA A 6 15.25 18.05 -1.95
C ALA A 6 15.16 19.58 -2.10
N SER A 7 15.85 20.37 -1.27
CA SER A 7 15.84 21.84 -1.34
C SER A 7 17.00 22.44 -2.15
N LEU A 8 17.92 21.63 -2.69
CA LEU A 8 19.12 22.12 -3.39
C LEU A 8 18.81 23.04 -4.58
N LYS A 9 17.68 22.84 -5.26
CA LYS A 9 17.21 23.70 -6.35
C LYS A 9 17.08 25.17 -5.94
N ASP A 10 16.82 25.44 -4.66
CA ASP A 10 16.61 26.79 -4.11
C ASP A 10 17.93 27.42 -3.63
N HIS A 11 19.06 26.69 -3.74
CA HIS A 11 20.36 27.07 -3.19
C HIS A 11 21.50 27.06 -4.22
N VAL A 12 21.19 27.07 -5.52
CA VAL A 12 22.21 27.07 -6.59
C VAL A 12 23.19 28.25 -6.39
N GLY A 13 24.49 27.95 -6.40
CA GLY A 13 25.57 28.93 -6.18
C GLY A 13 25.84 29.26 -4.71
N GLN A 14 25.01 28.78 -3.77
CA GLN A 14 25.20 29.01 -2.33
C GLN A 14 26.00 27.87 -1.69
N GLU A 15 26.65 28.18 -0.57
CA GLU A 15 27.31 27.17 0.26
C GLU A 15 26.34 26.58 1.29
N VAL A 16 26.17 25.25 1.21
CA VAL A 16 25.26 24.48 2.06
C VAL A 16 26.00 23.31 2.70
N THR A 17 25.42 22.78 3.77
CA THR A 17 25.86 21.58 4.46
C THR A 17 24.76 20.53 4.40
N LEU A 18 25.06 19.40 3.77
CA LEU A 18 24.22 18.21 3.76
C LEU A 18 24.61 17.31 4.94
N GLN A 19 23.62 16.74 5.63
CA GLN A 19 23.82 15.78 6.72
C GLN A 19 23.16 14.46 6.33
N GLY A 20 23.94 13.38 6.27
CA GLY A 20 23.41 12.12 5.77
C GLY A 20 24.40 10.97 5.80
N TRP A 21 24.21 10.04 4.88
CA TRP A 21 24.99 8.82 4.77
C TRP A 21 25.60 8.67 3.39
N LEU A 22 26.83 8.17 3.33
CA LEU A 22 27.46 7.80 2.07
C LEU A 22 26.71 6.61 1.45
N TYR A 23 26.00 6.82 0.35
CA TYR A 23 25.29 5.76 -0.35
C TYR A 23 26.22 4.94 -1.24
N ASN A 24 27.08 5.62 -2.00
CA ASN A 24 28.08 5.03 -2.87
C ASN A 24 29.26 5.99 -3.07
N SER A 25 30.44 5.49 -3.43
CA SER A 25 31.61 6.30 -3.75
C SER A 25 32.37 5.73 -4.94
N ARG A 26 33.03 6.61 -5.68
CA ARG A 26 34.02 6.27 -6.71
C ARG A 26 35.11 7.34 -6.72
N ASP A 27 36.32 6.98 -7.13
CA ASP A 27 37.41 7.93 -7.28
C ASP A 27 38.04 7.84 -8.67
N SER A 28 38.60 8.96 -9.15
CA SER A 28 39.30 9.06 -10.42
C SER A 28 40.43 10.07 -10.32
N GLY A 29 41.64 9.59 -10.10
CA GLY A 29 42.85 10.41 -10.04
C GLY A 29 42.78 11.49 -8.95
N LYS A 30 42.54 12.73 -9.36
CA LYS A 30 42.47 13.91 -8.47
C LYS A 30 41.05 14.26 -8.01
N ILE A 31 40.06 13.41 -8.26
CA ILE A 31 38.66 13.67 -7.91
C ILE A 31 38.07 12.45 -7.19
N ALA A 32 37.35 12.68 -6.08
CA ALA A 32 36.50 11.70 -5.44
C ALA A 32 35.04 12.12 -5.61
N PHE A 33 34.17 11.16 -5.94
CA PHE A 33 32.74 11.35 -6.09
C PHE A 33 32.04 10.58 -4.97
N LEU A 34 31.40 11.32 -4.06
CA LEU A 34 30.62 10.76 -2.97
C LEU A 34 29.14 10.94 -3.30
N VAL A 35 28.38 9.87 -3.39
CA VAL A 35 26.92 9.95 -3.49
C VAL A 35 26.36 9.92 -2.08
N VAL A 36 25.78 11.03 -1.63
CA VAL A 36 25.21 11.18 -0.29
C VAL A 36 23.70 11.03 -0.36
N ARG A 37 23.12 10.33 0.61
CA ARG A 37 21.68 10.26 0.87
C ARG A 37 21.36 10.92 2.21
N ASP A 38 20.28 11.68 2.28
CA ASP A 38 19.81 12.31 3.53
C ASP A 38 18.37 11.90 3.91
N GLY A 39 17.75 11.04 3.08
CA GLY A 39 16.34 10.62 3.21
C GLY A 39 15.38 11.40 2.31
N THR A 40 15.79 12.56 1.79
CA THR A 40 15.03 13.37 0.83
C THR A 40 15.48 13.18 -0.61
N GLY A 41 16.71 12.70 -0.82
CA GLY A 41 17.20 12.34 -2.16
C GLY A 41 18.60 11.74 -2.17
N LEU A 42 19.22 11.77 -3.35
CA LEU A 42 20.63 11.45 -3.59
C LEU A 42 21.31 12.66 -4.21
N CYS A 43 22.51 13.00 -3.74
CA CYS A 43 23.31 14.10 -4.28
C CYS A 43 24.74 13.63 -4.51
N GLN A 44 25.27 13.89 -5.70
CA GLN A 44 26.70 13.73 -5.94
C GLN A 44 27.46 14.89 -5.30
N CYS A 45 28.47 14.57 -4.52
CA CYS A 45 29.37 15.50 -3.87
C CYS A 45 30.76 15.28 -4.45
N VAL A 46 31.27 16.27 -5.19
CA VAL A 46 32.53 16.22 -5.92
C VAL A 46 33.63 16.83 -5.06
N VAL A 47 34.61 16.01 -4.67
CA VAL A 47 35.79 16.41 -3.92
C VAL A 47 36.98 16.45 -4.86
N ALA A 48 37.47 17.64 -5.22
CA ALA A 48 38.67 17.80 -6.05
C ALA A 48 39.91 17.98 -5.16
N LYS A 49 41.04 17.34 -5.50
CA LYS A 49 42.31 17.49 -4.78
C LYS A 49 42.90 18.88 -5.01
N ASN A 50 42.80 19.74 -4.01
CA ASN A 50 43.34 21.10 -3.98
C ASN A 50 43.68 21.50 -2.54
N ASP A 51 44.15 22.72 -2.32
CA ASP A 51 44.57 23.20 -0.99
C ASP A 51 43.40 23.21 0.01
N GLN A 52 42.17 23.43 -0.43
CA GLN A 52 40.98 23.48 0.42
C GLN A 52 40.57 22.09 0.94
N THR A 53 40.74 21.04 0.13
CA THR A 53 40.32 19.67 0.47
C THR A 53 41.47 18.77 0.91
N ALA A 54 42.72 19.24 0.83
CA ALA A 54 43.91 18.46 1.08
C ALA A 54 43.88 17.70 2.43
N ALA A 55 43.30 18.32 3.46
CA ALA A 55 43.19 17.76 4.81
C ALA A 55 42.33 16.48 4.88
N PHE A 56 41.36 16.31 3.98
CA PHE A 56 40.39 15.20 4.02
C PHE A 56 40.27 14.42 2.71
N PHE A 57 40.98 14.81 1.64
CA PHE A 57 40.85 14.21 0.32
C PHE A 57 41.13 12.70 0.30
N GLU A 58 42.22 12.25 0.94
CA GLU A 58 42.54 10.82 0.98
C GLU A 58 41.56 10.02 1.84
N ASP A 59 40.95 10.65 2.85
CA ASP A 59 39.92 10.00 3.65
C ASP A 59 38.60 9.87 2.87
N ALA A 60 38.19 10.94 2.17
CA ALA A 60 37.03 10.96 1.30
C ALA A 60 37.06 9.81 0.27
N ARG A 61 38.23 9.50 -0.31
CA ARG A 61 38.41 8.40 -1.27
C ARG A 61 38.16 7.02 -0.70
N ARG A 62 38.30 6.85 0.61
CA ARG A 62 38.27 5.54 1.29
C ARG A 62 37.06 5.39 2.21
N LEU A 63 36.14 6.35 2.19
CA LEU A 63 34.97 6.28 3.04
C LEU A 63 34.10 5.08 2.65
N PRO A 64 33.77 4.22 3.62
CA PRO A 64 32.89 3.11 3.36
C PRO A 64 31.42 3.56 3.21
N GLN A 65 30.65 2.90 2.34
CA GLN A 65 29.18 3.06 2.26
C GLN A 65 28.54 2.97 3.65
N GLU A 66 27.45 3.69 3.88
CA GLU A 66 26.73 3.85 5.15
C GLU A 66 27.51 4.58 6.27
N THR A 67 28.66 5.19 5.95
CA THR A 67 29.28 6.20 6.82
C THR A 67 28.35 7.39 6.98
N ALA A 68 28.07 7.78 8.22
CA ALA A 68 27.34 9.02 8.52
C ALA A 68 28.31 10.19 8.45
N LEU A 69 27.92 11.26 7.76
CA LEU A 69 28.79 12.38 7.45
C LEU A 69 28.02 13.71 7.35
N ARG A 70 28.75 14.81 7.49
CA ARG A 70 28.33 16.15 7.07
C ARG A 70 29.22 16.59 5.92
N VAL A 71 28.63 16.98 4.79
CA VAL A 71 29.38 17.48 3.63
C VAL A 71 28.95 18.92 3.36
N SER A 72 29.89 19.84 3.44
CA SER A 72 29.70 21.24 3.08
C SER A 72 30.22 21.49 1.66
N GLY A 73 29.55 22.33 0.90
CA GLY A 73 29.98 22.70 -0.43
C GLY A 73 29.05 23.66 -1.15
N THR A 74 29.47 24.09 -2.33
CA THR A 74 28.69 24.97 -3.20
C THR A 74 27.77 24.15 -4.10
N VAL A 75 26.48 24.48 -4.13
CA VAL A 75 25.50 23.81 -4.98
C VAL A 75 25.70 24.21 -6.44
N ARG A 76 25.72 23.22 -7.34
CA ARG A 76 25.73 23.42 -8.80
C ARG A 76 24.56 22.70 -9.43
N ALA A 77 23.95 23.33 -10.43
CA ALA A 77 22.97 22.65 -11.28
C ALA A 77 23.69 21.69 -12.22
N ASP A 78 23.26 20.42 -12.22
CA ASP A 78 23.70 19.42 -13.18
C ASP A 78 22.51 18.50 -13.53
N PRO A 79 21.84 18.73 -14.68
CA PRO A 79 20.70 17.94 -15.12
C PRO A 79 20.99 16.45 -15.32
N LYS A 80 22.27 16.05 -15.42
CA LYS A 80 22.66 14.63 -15.57
C LYS A 80 22.63 13.88 -14.25
N GLN A 81 22.63 14.59 -13.12
CA GLN A 81 22.68 14.00 -11.80
C GLN A 81 21.29 13.71 -11.26
N VAL A 82 21.19 12.68 -10.40
CA VAL A 82 19.94 12.38 -9.69
C VAL A 82 19.56 13.60 -8.85
N GLY A 83 18.35 14.12 -9.05
CA GLY A 83 17.89 15.35 -8.40
C GLY A 83 18.33 16.66 -9.09
N GLY A 84 19.08 16.60 -10.20
CA GLY A 84 19.43 17.76 -11.04
C GLY A 84 20.53 18.67 -10.48
N HIS A 85 21.18 18.27 -9.40
CA HIS A 85 22.17 19.09 -8.70
C HIS A 85 23.35 18.25 -8.22
N GLU A 86 24.50 18.90 -8.05
CA GLU A 86 25.65 18.35 -7.36
C GLU A 86 26.25 19.37 -6.39
N LEU A 87 27.12 18.89 -5.51
CA LEU A 87 27.79 19.69 -4.49
C LEU A 87 29.30 19.72 -4.77
N THR A 88 29.87 20.89 -5.01
CA THR A 88 31.34 21.05 -5.02
C THR A 88 31.83 21.17 -3.57
N VAL A 89 32.50 20.14 -3.08
CA VAL A 89 32.78 19.98 -1.65
C VAL A 89 33.88 20.93 -1.18
N THR A 90 33.58 21.69 -0.13
CA THR A 90 34.48 22.58 0.60
C THR A 90 34.84 22.04 1.98
N GLY A 91 34.01 21.15 2.55
CA GLY A 91 34.25 20.54 3.86
C GLY A 91 33.62 19.16 4.02
N LEU A 92 34.25 18.31 4.82
CA LEU A 92 33.79 16.96 5.12
C LEU A 92 34.04 16.65 6.60
N GLU A 93 33.00 16.25 7.30
CA GLU A 93 33.06 15.76 8.68
C GLU A 93 32.48 14.35 8.73
N VAL A 94 33.27 13.39 9.20
CA VAL A 94 32.79 12.02 9.45
C VAL A 94 32.16 11.98 10.84
N VAL A 95 30.85 11.75 10.90
CA VAL A 95 30.11 11.61 12.16
C VAL A 95 30.27 10.20 12.73
N HIS A 96 30.17 9.19 11.87
CA HIS A 96 30.33 7.79 12.27
C HIS A 96 30.79 6.94 11.07
N ARG A 97 31.93 6.27 11.21
CA ARG A 97 32.44 5.33 10.20
C ARG A 97 31.78 3.98 10.39
N ARG A 98 31.31 3.35 9.30
CA ARG A 98 30.70 2.01 9.41
C ARG A 98 31.69 0.99 9.96
N GLU A 99 31.14 -0.05 10.60
CA GLU A 99 31.80 -1.32 10.86
C GLU A 99 30.87 -2.46 10.41
N GLY A 100 31.37 -3.41 9.60
CA GLY A 100 30.66 -4.66 9.30
C GLY A 100 29.28 -4.54 8.61
N TYR A 101 29.07 -3.60 7.67
CA TYR A 101 27.77 -3.48 6.98
C TYR A 101 27.46 -4.72 6.11
N PRO A 102 26.38 -5.48 6.39
CA PRO A 102 26.17 -6.80 5.80
C PRO A 102 25.68 -6.76 4.34
N ILE A 103 24.98 -5.69 3.94
CA ILE A 103 24.42 -5.54 2.59
C ILE A 103 25.46 -4.86 1.70
N THR A 104 26.43 -5.64 1.22
CA THR A 104 27.46 -5.12 0.32
C THR A 104 26.88 -4.71 -1.05
N PRO A 105 27.60 -3.92 -1.88
CA PRO A 105 27.21 -3.58 -3.26
C PRO A 105 27.17 -4.76 -4.25
N LYS A 106 27.02 -5.98 -3.74
CA LYS A 106 26.81 -7.21 -4.51
C LYS A 106 25.35 -7.63 -4.35
N PRO A 107 24.76 -8.34 -5.31
CA PRO A 107 23.39 -8.80 -5.15
C PRO A 107 23.25 -9.87 -4.07
N HIS A 108 22.13 -9.81 -3.38
CA HIS A 108 21.79 -10.67 -2.24
C HIS A 108 20.43 -11.30 -2.47
N GLY A 109 20.28 -12.56 -2.11
CA GLY A 109 18.99 -13.25 -2.18
C GLY A 109 17.96 -12.64 -1.24
N ILE A 110 16.68 -12.76 -1.60
CA ILE A 110 15.57 -12.17 -0.83
C ILE A 110 15.53 -12.63 0.63
N GLU A 111 15.86 -13.89 0.92
CA GLU A 111 15.89 -14.40 2.30
C GLU A 111 16.90 -13.63 3.17
N PHE A 112 18.11 -13.39 2.64
CA PHE A 112 19.13 -12.61 3.34
C PHE A 112 18.67 -11.17 3.58
N LEU A 113 18.06 -10.56 2.56
CA LEU A 113 17.53 -9.21 2.63
C LEU A 113 16.37 -9.08 3.63
N MET A 114 15.54 -10.11 3.81
CA MET A 114 14.49 -10.13 4.83
C MET A 114 15.04 -10.29 6.25
N LYS A 115 16.10 -11.08 6.43
CA LYS A 115 16.80 -11.16 7.74
C LYS A 115 17.43 -9.82 8.14
N HIS A 116 17.85 -9.02 7.16
CA HIS A 116 18.41 -7.69 7.35
C HIS A 116 17.45 -6.58 6.93
N ARG A 117 16.14 -6.80 7.05
CA ARG A 117 15.11 -5.86 6.55
C ARG A 117 15.28 -4.45 7.08
N HIS A 118 15.66 -4.32 8.35
CA HIS A 118 15.97 -3.05 9.04
C HIS A 118 17.08 -2.21 8.34
N LEU A 119 18.01 -2.85 7.63
CA LEU A 119 19.03 -2.17 6.81
C LEU A 119 18.63 -2.10 5.33
N HIS A 120 17.96 -3.12 4.81
CA HIS A 120 17.51 -3.18 3.42
C HIS A 120 16.60 -2.01 3.03
N PHE A 121 15.86 -1.42 3.99
CA PHE A 121 15.10 -0.18 3.80
C PHE A 121 15.90 0.99 3.22
N ARG A 122 17.22 0.99 3.43
CA ARG A 122 18.13 2.06 2.97
C ARG A 122 18.48 1.93 1.49
N SER A 123 18.18 0.79 0.86
CA SER A 123 18.37 0.61 -0.57
C SER A 123 17.42 1.51 -1.36
N ARG A 124 17.90 2.04 -2.50
CA ARG A 124 17.11 2.97 -3.33
C ARG A 124 15.75 2.39 -3.75
N ARG A 125 15.70 1.10 -4.11
CA ARG A 125 14.44 0.42 -4.48
C ARG A 125 13.41 0.45 -3.35
N GLN A 126 13.81 0.08 -2.13
CA GLN A 126 12.90 0.05 -0.99
C GLN A 126 12.47 1.45 -0.55
N TRP A 127 13.40 2.40 -0.53
CA TRP A 127 13.11 3.80 -0.26
C TRP A 127 12.09 4.38 -1.26
N THR A 128 12.25 4.09 -2.56
CA THR A 128 11.30 4.52 -3.59
C THR A 128 9.91 3.92 -3.39
N ILE A 129 9.80 2.60 -3.16
CA ILE A 129 8.52 1.92 -2.93
C ILE A 129 7.79 2.52 -1.72
N LEU A 130 8.50 2.80 -0.63
CA LEU A 130 7.90 3.40 0.56
C LEU A 130 7.45 4.85 0.36
N ARG A 131 8.11 5.63 -0.50
CA ARG A 131 7.62 6.96 -0.88
C ARG A 131 6.33 6.89 -1.68
N ILE A 132 6.23 5.94 -2.62
CA ILE A 132 4.97 5.69 -3.33
C ILE A 132 3.88 5.24 -2.35
N ARG A 133 4.20 4.36 -1.40
CA ARG A 133 3.27 3.94 -0.33
C ARG A 133 2.80 5.14 0.50
N HIS A 134 3.69 6.04 0.87
CA HIS A 134 3.34 7.24 1.62
C HIS A 134 2.32 8.10 0.84
N THR A 135 2.59 8.36 -0.44
CA THR A 135 1.66 9.11 -1.31
C THR A 135 0.33 8.40 -1.53
N LEU A 136 0.35 7.06 -1.64
CA LEU A 136 -0.87 6.25 -1.66
C LEU A 136 -1.70 6.48 -0.39
N ILE A 137 -1.09 6.35 0.80
CA ILE A 137 -1.78 6.56 2.09
C ILE A 137 -2.30 7.99 2.24
N ASP A 138 -1.50 8.98 1.85
CA ASP A 138 -1.86 10.39 1.88
C ASP A 138 -3.07 10.68 0.97
N GLU A 139 -3.06 10.14 -0.25
CA GLU A 139 -4.18 10.31 -1.19
C GLU A 139 -5.43 9.59 -0.72
N ILE A 140 -5.31 8.42 -0.10
CA ILE A 140 -6.45 7.71 0.49
C ILE A 140 -7.16 8.62 1.50
N ARG A 141 -6.42 9.16 2.47
CA ARG A 141 -6.98 10.06 3.49
C ARG A 141 -7.51 11.34 2.86
N SER A 142 -6.76 11.94 1.95
CA SER A 142 -7.14 13.19 1.26
C SER A 142 -8.39 13.02 0.39
N TYR A 143 -8.55 11.87 -0.27
CA TYR A 143 -9.73 11.55 -1.06
C TYR A 143 -10.98 11.47 -0.17
N PHE A 144 -10.93 10.68 0.90
CA PHE A 144 -12.08 10.54 1.80
C PHE A 144 -12.43 11.85 2.50
N ASN A 145 -11.44 12.63 2.94
CA ASN A 145 -11.65 13.96 3.53
C ASN A 145 -12.35 14.92 2.55
N ARG A 146 -11.89 14.99 1.29
CA ARG A 146 -12.50 15.86 0.27
C ARG A 146 -13.91 15.43 -0.13
N ASN A 147 -14.24 14.16 0.05
CA ASN A 147 -15.55 13.58 -0.28
C ASN A 147 -16.50 13.48 0.92
N GLY A 148 -16.18 14.14 2.04
CA GLY A 148 -17.06 14.28 3.21
C GLY A 148 -17.18 13.02 4.07
N PHE A 149 -16.20 12.12 4.02
CA PHE A 149 -16.15 10.95 4.88
C PHE A 149 -15.54 11.28 6.24
N THR A 150 -16.05 10.66 7.30
CA THR A 150 -15.49 10.73 8.65
C THR A 150 -14.62 9.51 8.92
N LEU A 151 -13.39 9.71 9.41
CA LEU A 151 -12.53 8.61 9.86
C LEU A 151 -13.07 8.03 11.17
N ILE A 152 -13.25 6.72 11.22
CA ILE A 152 -13.65 5.96 12.40
C ILE A 152 -12.59 4.89 12.67
N ASP A 153 -11.94 4.95 13.83
CA ASP A 153 -10.98 3.91 14.23
C ASP A 153 -11.74 2.72 14.85
N THR A 154 -11.66 1.57 14.20
CA THR A 154 -12.36 0.35 14.62
C THR A 154 -11.49 -0.51 15.55
N PRO A 155 -12.11 -1.30 16.46
CA PRO A 155 -11.35 -2.15 17.37
C PRO A 155 -10.59 -3.25 16.62
N ILE A 156 -9.39 -3.57 17.12
CA ILE A 156 -8.53 -4.65 16.58
C ILE A 156 -8.78 -5.99 17.29
N PHE A 157 -9.16 -5.96 18.57
CA PHE A 157 -9.65 -7.15 19.26
C PHE A 157 -11.14 -7.26 18.99
N ALA A 158 -11.54 -8.32 18.31
CA ALA A 158 -12.92 -8.59 17.94
C ALA A 158 -13.42 -9.85 18.68
N PRO A 159 -14.66 -9.84 19.22
CA PRO A 159 -15.22 -11.00 19.88
C PRO A 159 -15.69 -12.09 18.90
N ALA A 160 -15.88 -11.73 17.63
CA ALA A 160 -16.47 -12.59 16.61
C ALA A 160 -15.75 -12.46 15.25
N ALA A 161 -16.05 -13.38 14.34
CA ALA A 161 -15.53 -13.36 12.98
C ALA A 161 -16.17 -12.23 12.15
N GLY A 162 -15.35 -11.52 11.36
CA GLY A 162 -15.82 -10.48 10.44
C GLY A 162 -16.02 -10.96 9.00
N GLU A 163 -15.23 -11.94 8.55
CA GLU A 163 -15.36 -12.56 7.23
C GLU A 163 -15.74 -14.03 7.34
N GLY A 164 -14.94 -14.81 8.09
CA GLY A 164 -15.17 -16.23 8.31
C GLY A 164 -14.29 -16.80 9.43
N ALA A 165 -14.78 -17.83 10.11
CA ALA A 165 -14.14 -18.37 11.31
C ALA A 165 -12.81 -19.13 11.07
N GLN A 166 -12.51 -19.48 9.81
CA GLN A 166 -11.40 -20.38 9.47
C GLN A 166 -10.01 -19.74 9.53
N THR A 167 -9.90 -18.41 9.46
CA THR A 167 -8.63 -17.68 9.32
C THR A 167 -8.41 -16.65 10.43
N LEU A 168 -8.88 -16.93 11.64
CA LEU A 168 -8.71 -16.04 12.80
C LEU A 168 -7.43 -16.33 13.59
N PHE A 169 -6.77 -15.27 14.07
CA PHE A 169 -5.77 -15.39 15.13
C PHE A 169 -6.46 -15.24 16.48
N GLU A 170 -6.39 -16.27 17.32
CA GLU A 170 -6.93 -16.24 18.68
C GLU A 170 -5.98 -15.52 19.65
N VAL A 171 -6.55 -14.75 20.57
CA VAL A 171 -5.84 -14.02 21.63
C VAL A 171 -6.57 -14.26 22.96
N ASP A 172 -5.81 -14.60 24.00
CA ASP A 172 -6.30 -14.60 25.38
C ASP A 172 -6.32 -13.15 25.90
N TYR A 173 -7.52 -12.63 26.14
CA TYR A 173 -7.80 -11.31 26.65
C TYR A 173 -8.36 -11.42 28.07
N PHE A 174 -7.45 -11.46 29.04
CA PHE A 174 -7.77 -11.53 30.47
C PHE A 174 -8.63 -12.76 30.86
N GLY A 175 -8.40 -13.90 30.22
CA GLY A 175 -9.16 -15.14 30.43
C GLY A 175 -10.36 -15.30 29.49
N GLU A 176 -10.67 -14.28 28.69
CA GLU A 176 -11.67 -14.35 27.63
C GLU A 176 -10.99 -14.50 26.28
N LYS A 177 -11.56 -15.34 25.40
CA LYS A 177 -11.03 -15.52 24.06
C LYS A 177 -11.56 -14.44 23.14
N VAL A 178 -10.66 -13.71 22.50
CA VAL A 178 -10.96 -12.77 21.42
C VAL A 178 -10.11 -13.08 20.19
N TYR A 179 -10.36 -12.39 19.09
CA TYR A 179 -9.66 -12.57 17.83
C TYR A 179 -9.04 -11.27 17.35
N LEU A 180 -7.97 -11.35 16.57
CA LEU A 180 -7.50 -10.19 15.79
C LEU A 180 -8.45 -9.94 14.61
N ALA A 181 -8.83 -8.69 14.41
CA ALA A 181 -9.81 -8.28 13.42
C ALA A 181 -9.37 -8.61 11.98
N GLN A 182 -10.23 -9.31 11.24
CA GLN A 182 -10.07 -9.53 9.79
C GLN A 182 -10.46 -8.28 8.98
N THR A 183 -11.36 -7.46 9.55
CA THR A 183 -12.01 -6.32 8.91
C THR A 183 -12.59 -5.40 9.98
N GLY A 184 -12.63 -4.10 9.72
CA GLY A 184 -13.37 -3.12 10.52
C GLY A 184 -14.84 -2.95 10.08
N GLN A 185 -15.28 -3.62 9.00
CA GLN A 185 -16.55 -3.40 8.31
C GLN A 185 -17.76 -3.34 9.24
N LEU A 186 -17.96 -4.36 10.09
CA LEU A 186 -19.16 -4.44 10.94
C LEU A 186 -19.31 -3.20 11.85
N TYR A 187 -18.19 -2.59 12.25
CA TYR A 187 -18.16 -1.40 13.10
C TYR A 187 -18.39 -0.11 12.31
N VAL A 188 -17.87 -0.01 11.08
CA VAL A 188 -18.16 1.14 10.21
C VAL A 188 -19.60 1.13 9.69
N GLU A 189 -20.25 -0.04 9.60
CA GLU A 189 -21.70 -0.12 9.39
C GLU A 189 -22.48 0.53 10.55
N ALA A 190 -22.08 0.32 11.80
CA ALA A 190 -22.70 1.02 12.93
C ALA A 190 -22.44 2.54 12.88
N ALA A 191 -21.22 2.95 12.51
CA ALA A 191 -20.86 4.36 12.45
C ALA A 191 -21.51 5.12 11.29
N CYS A 192 -21.74 4.47 10.14
CA CYS A 192 -22.37 5.09 8.97
C CYS A 192 -23.83 5.47 9.25
N MET A 193 -24.53 4.71 10.11
CA MET A 193 -25.89 5.05 10.56
C MET A 193 -25.97 6.40 11.31
N SER A 194 -24.84 6.88 11.85
CA SER A 194 -24.76 8.17 12.56
C SER A 194 -24.16 9.27 11.69
N HIS A 195 -23.10 8.98 10.93
CA HIS A 195 -22.31 9.99 10.21
C HIS A 195 -22.56 10.02 8.69
N GLY A 196 -23.41 9.13 8.17
CA GLY A 196 -23.72 9.00 6.76
C GLY A 196 -22.59 8.35 5.96
N LYS A 197 -21.42 8.98 5.91
CA LYS A 197 -20.22 8.51 5.18
C LYS A 197 -19.06 8.37 6.13
N VAL A 198 -18.54 7.15 6.27
CA VAL A 198 -17.42 6.84 7.16
C VAL A 198 -16.39 5.97 6.48
N TYR A 199 -15.17 5.95 7.00
CA TYR A 199 -14.18 4.95 6.64
C TYR A 199 -13.31 4.62 7.84
N CYS A 200 -12.80 3.39 7.91
CA CYS A 200 -11.70 3.05 8.80
C CYS A 200 -10.43 2.82 8.00
N PHE A 201 -9.27 2.97 8.66
CA PHE A 201 -7.98 2.71 8.05
C PHE A 201 -7.01 2.16 9.08
N GLY A 202 -6.84 0.84 9.08
CA GLY A 202 -6.03 0.14 10.08
C GLY A 202 -5.48 -1.20 9.61
N PRO A 203 -4.74 -1.89 10.50
CA PRO A 203 -4.24 -3.22 10.23
C PRO A 203 -5.36 -4.26 10.35
N THR A 204 -5.29 -5.29 9.51
CA THR A 204 -6.16 -6.46 9.51
C THR A 204 -5.34 -7.74 9.45
N PHE A 205 -5.91 -8.82 9.95
CA PHE A 205 -5.19 -10.07 10.18
C PHE A 205 -5.92 -11.26 9.56
N ARG A 206 -5.18 -12.12 8.85
CA ARG A 206 -5.71 -13.38 8.30
C ARG A 206 -4.72 -14.52 8.59
N ALA A 207 -5.16 -15.51 9.36
CA ALA A 207 -4.40 -16.71 9.71
C ALA A 207 -4.42 -17.77 8.59
N GLU A 208 -4.33 -17.33 7.33
CA GLU A 208 -4.33 -18.23 6.18
C GLU A 208 -2.97 -18.93 6.07
N LYS A 209 -2.97 -20.27 5.94
CA LYS A 209 -1.75 -21.09 5.80
C LYS A 209 -1.19 -21.10 4.37
N SER A 210 -1.46 -20.04 3.61
CA SER A 210 -1.17 -19.94 2.18
C SER A 210 0.13 -19.17 1.95
N LYS A 211 1.08 -19.79 1.26
CA LYS A 211 2.42 -19.23 0.97
C LYS A 211 2.51 -18.65 -0.45
N THR A 212 1.49 -17.93 -0.89
CA THR A 212 1.50 -17.32 -2.23
C THR A 212 2.19 -15.95 -2.23
N ARG A 213 2.45 -15.41 -3.42
CA ARG A 213 2.95 -14.05 -3.62
C ARG A 213 1.86 -12.98 -3.42
N ARG A 214 0.67 -13.31 -2.92
CA ARG A 214 -0.44 -12.34 -2.73
C ARG A 214 -0.97 -12.25 -1.30
N HIS A 215 -0.58 -13.19 -0.43
CA HIS A 215 -1.08 -13.27 0.93
C HIS A 215 -0.07 -12.73 1.94
N LEU A 216 -0.59 -11.93 2.87
CA LEU A 216 0.08 -11.48 4.09
C LEU A 216 -0.81 -11.86 5.26
N THR A 217 -0.20 -12.21 6.39
CA THR A 217 -0.95 -12.50 7.62
C THR A 217 -1.38 -11.24 8.36
N GLU A 218 -0.68 -10.12 8.11
CA GLU A 218 -0.97 -8.77 8.58
C GLU A 218 -0.82 -7.82 7.39
N PHE A 219 -1.84 -7.01 7.14
CA PHE A 219 -1.87 -6.05 6.03
C PHE A 219 -2.74 -4.85 6.41
N TRP A 220 -2.71 -3.78 5.61
CA TRP A 220 -3.47 -2.57 5.87
C TRP A 220 -4.68 -2.50 4.95
N MET A 221 -5.84 -2.26 5.54
CA MET A 221 -7.07 -2.03 4.81
C MET A 221 -7.59 -0.62 5.03
N VAL A 222 -8.18 -0.06 3.97
CA VAL A 222 -9.07 1.09 4.07
C VAL A 222 -10.48 0.65 3.68
N GLU A 223 -11.44 0.94 4.54
CA GLU A 223 -12.79 0.37 4.44
C GLU A 223 -13.84 1.47 4.59
N PRO A 224 -14.28 2.11 3.48
CA PRO A 224 -15.40 3.03 3.49
C PRO A 224 -16.76 2.32 3.57
N GLU A 225 -17.71 2.97 4.25
CA GLU A 225 -19.11 2.56 4.35
C GLU A 225 -20.02 3.79 4.20
N ILE A 226 -21.10 3.64 3.43
CA ILE A 226 -22.02 4.72 3.06
C ILE A 226 -23.46 4.32 3.38
N ALA A 227 -24.14 5.13 4.19
CA ALA A 227 -25.58 5.02 4.41
C ALA A 227 -26.37 5.51 3.17
N TYR A 228 -27.51 4.87 2.91
CA TYR A 228 -28.33 5.02 1.71
C TYR A 228 -27.64 4.62 0.39
N ALA A 229 -26.54 3.87 0.45
CA ALA A 229 -25.87 3.37 -0.75
C ALA A 229 -26.42 2.02 -1.21
N GLU A 230 -26.62 1.89 -2.51
CA GLU A 230 -26.84 0.63 -3.20
C GLU A 230 -25.55 0.17 -3.91
N LEU A 231 -25.57 -1.00 -4.57
CA LEU A 231 -24.38 -1.54 -5.24
C LEU A 231 -23.77 -0.55 -6.25
N GLU A 232 -24.59 0.18 -7.00
CA GLU A 232 -24.11 1.16 -7.99
C GLU A 232 -23.36 2.34 -7.36
N ASP A 233 -23.72 2.76 -6.14
CA ASP A 233 -23.00 3.79 -5.39
C ASP A 233 -21.64 3.27 -4.92
N VAL A 234 -21.58 2.00 -4.48
CA VAL A 234 -20.33 1.32 -4.08
C VAL A 234 -19.37 1.22 -5.29
N LEU A 235 -19.89 0.81 -6.45
CA LEU A 235 -19.12 0.75 -7.71
C LEU A 235 -18.58 2.14 -8.10
N SER A 236 -19.44 3.15 -8.05
CA SER A 236 -19.10 4.52 -8.42
C SER A 236 -18.03 5.11 -7.50
N LEU A 237 -18.13 4.87 -6.18
CA LEU A 237 -17.13 5.28 -5.21
C LEU A 237 -15.78 4.58 -5.48
N ALA A 238 -15.80 3.25 -5.64
CA ALA A 238 -14.59 2.47 -5.85
C ALA A 238 -13.85 2.88 -7.14
N GLU A 239 -14.60 3.12 -8.22
CA GLU A 239 -14.07 3.56 -9.50
C GLU A 239 -13.40 4.94 -9.39
N ASP A 240 -14.09 5.92 -8.80
CA ASP A 240 -13.55 7.27 -8.61
C ASP A 240 -12.30 7.27 -7.74
N PHE A 241 -12.38 6.57 -6.62
CA PHE A 241 -11.30 6.44 -5.65
C PHE A 241 -10.02 5.87 -6.28
N VAL A 242 -10.13 4.74 -7.00
CA VAL A 242 -8.97 4.10 -7.65
C VAL A 242 -8.38 5.00 -8.73
N CYS A 243 -9.21 5.68 -9.52
CA CYS A 243 -8.73 6.67 -10.48
C CYS A 243 -7.93 7.77 -9.78
N CYS A 244 -8.44 8.39 -8.72
CA CYS A 244 -7.73 9.44 -7.99
C CYS A 244 -6.37 8.98 -7.46
N VAL A 245 -6.33 7.79 -6.84
CA VAL A 245 -5.09 7.19 -6.31
C VAL A 245 -4.05 6.98 -7.41
N VAL A 246 -4.44 6.37 -8.53
CA VAL A 246 -3.51 6.09 -9.64
C VAL A 246 -2.99 7.39 -10.26
N GLN A 247 -3.88 8.36 -10.52
CA GLN A 247 -3.48 9.64 -11.09
C GLN A 247 -2.56 10.44 -10.17
N ARG A 248 -2.78 10.36 -8.84
CA ARG A 248 -1.88 10.97 -7.86
C ARG A 248 -0.47 10.38 -7.95
N VAL A 249 -0.36 9.05 -7.99
CA VAL A 249 0.93 8.37 -8.06
C VAL A 249 1.64 8.66 -9.38
N LEU A 250 0.93 8.66 -10.51
CA LEU A 250 1.49 9.05 -11.80
C LEU A 250 2.05 10.47 -11.80
N ARG A 251 1.34 11.41 -11.18
CA ARG A 251 1.75 12.81 -11.12
C ARG A 251 3.00 13.02 -10.26
N ASP A 252 3.05 12.39 -9.09
CA ASP A 252 4.10 12.66 -8.09
C ASP A 252 5.30 11.72 -8.21
N HIS A 253 5.14 10.55 -8.83
CA HIS A 253 6.13 9.46 -8.82
C HIS A 253 6.48 8.88 -10.20
N ARG A 254 6.23 9.57 -11.32
CA ARG A 254 6.60 9.06 -12.65
C ARG A 254 8.07 8.61 -12.75
N ALA A 255 9.01 9.45 -12.33
CA ALA A 255 10.45 9.12 -12.35
C ALA A 255 10.79 7.95 -11.40
N ASP A 256 10.05 7.82 -10.30
CA ASP A 256 10.20 6.71 -9.35
C ASP A 256 9.70 5.39 -9.97
N LEU A 257 8.57 5.41 -10.70
CA LEU A 257 8.05 4.26 -11.45
C LEU A 257 9.02 3.79 -12.54
N GLU A 258 9.56 4.73 -13.32
CA GLU A 258 10.58 4.45 -14.34
C GLU A 258 11.83 3.81 -13.72
N PHE A 259 12.30 4.33 -12.58
CA PHE A 259 13.42 3.75 -11.84
C PHE A 259 13.12 2.32 -11.36
N LEU A 260 11.89 2.04 -10.94
CA LEU A 260 11.45 0.70 -10.54
C LEU A 260 11.28 -0.27 -11.73
N GLY A 261 11.37 0.24 -12.96
CA GLY A 261 11.14 -0.51 -14.20
C GLY A 261 9.66 -0.69 -14.53
N ARG A 262 8.77 0.07 -13.90
CA ARG A 262 7.33 0.05 -14.18
C ARG A 262 7.02 0.99 -15.34
N ASP A 263 6.45 0.44 -16.41
CA ASP A 263 5.87 1.22 -17.50
C ASP A 263 4.67 2.04 -16.98
N PRO A 264 4.68 3.38 -17.11
CA PRO A 264 3.54 4.21 -16.73
C PRO A 264 2.31 4.04 -17.62
N ALA A 265 2.45 3.61 -18.88
CA ALA A 265 1.35 3.64 -19.85
C ALA A 265 0.10 2.83 -19.42
N PRO A 266 0.21 1.59 -18.87
CA PRO A 266 -0.96 0.89 -18.36
C PRO A 266 -1.66 1.61 -17.20
N LEU A 267 -0.92 2.36 -16.37
CA LEU A 267 -1.50 3.15 -15.29
C LEU A 267 -2.21 4.40 -15.83
N GLU A 268 -1.69 5.01 -16.89
CA GLU A 268 -2.32 6.16 -17.56
C GLU A 268 -3.70 5.82 -18.15
N ASN A 269 -3.90 4.55 -18.51
CA ASN A 269 -5.16 4.00 -19.00
C ASN A 269 -6.20 3.75 -17.89
N VAL A 270 -5.83 3.88 -16.61
CA VAL A 270 -6.78 3.76 -15.50
C VAL A 270 -7.65 5.00 -15.45
N ARG A 271 -8.71 4.97 -16.25
CA ARG A 271 -9.72 6.01 -16.41
C ARG A 271 -11.10 5.38 -16.54
N LYS A 272 -12.10 6.14 -16.11
CA LYS A 272 -13.51 5.77 -16.23
C LYS A 272 -13.96 5.66 -17.70
N PRO A 273 -14.95 4.83 -18.00
CA PRO A 273 -15.52 3.80 -17.13
C PRO A 273 -14.60 2.57 -17.06
N PHE A 274 -14.61 1.87 -15.92
CA PHE A 274 -14.04 0.54 -15.75
C PHE A 274 -14.94 -0.51 -16.42
N TYR A 275 -14.36 -1.66 -16.73
CA TYR A 275 -15.15 -2.77 -17.23
C TYR A 275 -16.07 -3.30 -16.13
N ARG A 276 -17.26 -3.76 -16.51
CA ARG A 276 -18.23 -4.36 -15.60
C ARG A 276 -18.64 -5.71 -16.14
N LEU A 277 -18.48 -6.73 -15.30
CA LEU A 277 -18.89 -8.10 -15.55
C LEU A 277 -19.74 -8.57 -14.38
N THR A 278 -20.73 -9.41 -14.66
CA THR A 278 -21.30 -10.30 -13.66
C THR A 278 -20.38 -11.52 -13.48
N HIS A 279 -20.47 -12.19 -12.33
CA HIS A 279 -19.78 -13.45 -12.09
C HIS A 279 -20.09 -14.49 -13.17
N LYS A 280 -21.34 -14.50 -13.68
CA LYS A 280 -21.76 -15.39 -14.76
C LYS A 280 -21.00 -15.12 -16.07
N GLU A 281 -20.81 -13.86 -16.42
CA GLU A 281 -20.02 -13.48 -17.60
C GLU A 281 -18.53 -13.78 -17.41
N ALA A 282 -17.99 -13.53 -16.21
CA ALA A 282 -16.62 -13.91 -15.85
C ALA A 282 -16.40 -15.43 -15.99
N ALA A 283 -17.30 -16.25 -15.45
CA ALA A 283 -17.29 -17.70 -15.63
C ALA A 283 -17.37 -18.12 -17.11
N GLY A 284 -18.18 -17.42 -17.90
CA GLY A 284 -18.25 -17.61 -19.36
C GLY A 284 -16.94 -17.31 -20.08
N ILE A 285 -16.22 -16.26 -19.66
CA ILE A 285 -14.89 -15.91 -20.20
C ILE A 285 -13.86 -17.00 -19.85
N LEU A 286 -13.82 -17.46 -18.60
CA LEU A 286 -12.89 -18.49 -18.13
C LEU A 286 -13.03 -19.80 -18.92
N ARG A 287 -14.27 -20.22 -19.17
CA ARG A 287 -14.59 -21.43 -19.93
C ARG A 287 -14.50 -21.24 -21.45
N GLY A 288 -14.36 -19.99 -21.90
CA GLY A 288 -14.38 -19.59 -23.30
C GLY A 288 -13.04 -19.71 -24.02
N PRO A 289 -13.03 -19.52 -25.36
CA PRO A 289 -11.81 -19.59 -26.16
C PRO A 289 -10.78 -18.52 -25.78
N ARG A 290 -11.22 -17.32 -25.36
CA ARG A 290 -10.31 -16.21 -24.99
C ARG A 290 -9.34 -16.58 -23.87
N ALA A 291 -9.83 -17.24 -22.81
CA ALA A 291 -8.99 -17.68 -21.70
C ALA A 291 -8.01 -18.79 -22.14
N ARG A 292 -8.49 -19.74 -22.96
CA ARG A 292 -7.66 -20.80 -23.53
C ARG A 292 -6.53 -20.24 -24.41
N GLU A 293 -6.86 -19.36 -25.36
CA GLU A 293 -5.91 -18.72 -26.28
C GLU A 293 -4.84 -17.92 -25.53
N LEU A 294 -5.23 -17.19 -24.47
CA LEU A 294 -4.29 -16.48 -23.61
C LEU A 294 -3.28 -17.43 -22.97
N LEU A 295 -3.75 -18.52 -22.38
CA LEU A 295 -2.91 -19.48 -21.67
C LEU A 295 -2.03 -20.31 -22.62
N GLU A 296 -2.54 -20.67 -23.80
CA GLU A 296 -1.77 -21.35 -24.85
C GLU A 296 -0.66 -20.45 -25.40
N SER A 297 -0.96 -19.18 -25.66
CA SER A 297 0.02 -18.17 -26.07
C SER A 297 1.11 -17.95 -25.02
N ASP A 298 0.72 -17.90 -23.75
CA ASP A 298 1.63 -17.85 -22.61
C ASP A 298 2.55 -19.07 -22.54
N LEU A 299 1.97 -20.26 -22.63
CA LEU A 299 2.73 -21.51 -22.57
C LEU A 299 3.79 -21.54 -23.67
N LYS A 300 3.40 -21.16 -24.90
CA LYS A 300 4.30 -21.08 -26.05
C LYS A 300 5.41 -20.05 -25.85
N SER A 301 5.05 -18.81 -25.49
CA SER A 301 6.01 -17.71 -25.34
C SER A 301 6.98 -17.92 -24.18
N LYS A 302 6.51 -18.40 -23.03
CA LYS A 302 7.35 -18.69 -21.87
C LYS A 302 8.25 -19.90 -22.09
N SER A 303 7.75 -20.96 -22.73
CA SER A 303 8.59 -22.11 -23.10
C SER A 303 9.71 -21.70 -24.06
N ALA A 304 9.42 -20.86 -25.05
CA ALA A 304 10.44 -20.30 -25.94
C ALA A 304 11.47 -19.43 -25.18
N ARG A 305 11.02 -18.65 -24.19
CA ARG A 305 11.89 -17.84 -23.33
C ARG A 305 12.79 -18.70 -22.45
N ILE A 306 12.27 -19.77 -21.86
CA ILE A 306 13.04 -20.75 -21.08
C ILE A 306 14.20 -21.30 -21.91
N GLU A 307 13.93 -21.75 -23.14
CA GLU A 307 14.98 -22.28 -24.02
C GLU A 307 16.01 -21.20 -24.40
N ALA A 308 15.57 -19.97 -24.69
CA ALA A 308 16.48 -18.85 -24.95
C ALA A 308 17.37 -18.52 -23.73
N ILE A 309 16.83 -18.57 -22.51
CA ILE A 309 17.59 -18.36 -21.28
C ILE A 309 18.61 -19.48 -21.07
N LYS A 310 18.22 -20.76 -21.27
CA LYS A 310 19.15 -21.90 -21.17
C LYS A 310 20.32 -21.75 -22.15
N THR A 311 20.06 -21.33 -23.40
CA THR A 311 21.12 -21.01 -24.37
C THR A 311 22.01 -19.88 -23.87
N ALA A 312 21.44 -18.77 -23.41
CA ALA A 312 22.20 -17.62 -22.91
C ALA A 312 23.05 -17.96 -21.66
N LEU A 313 22.53 -18.80 -20.76
CA LEU A 313 23.27 -19.31 -19.61
C LEU A 313 24.49 -20.11 -20.06
N ALA A 314 24.32 -21.08 -20.96
CA ALA A 314 25.42 -21.90 -21.47
C ALA A 314 26.51 -21.05 -22.16
N GLU A 315 26.13 -20.07 -22.97
CA GLU A 315 27.06 -19.15 -23.64
C GLU A 315 27.84 -18.28 -22.64
N LYS A 316 27.14 -17.72 -21.64
CA LYS A 316 27.75 -16.87 -20.61
C LYS A 316 28.64 -17.67 -19.67
N GLU A 317 28.27 -18.89 -19.30
CA GLU A 317 29.10 -19.80 -18.50
C GLU A 317 30.40 -20.16 -19.25
N LYS A 318 30.30 -20.47 -20.55
CA LYS A 318 31.46 -20.71 -21.41
C LYS A 318 32.36 -19.47 -21.50
N THR A 319 31.76 -18.28 -21.63
CA THR A 319 32.49 -17.01 -21.66
C THR A 319 33.22 -16.76 -20.34
N LEU A 320 32.56 -17.03 -19.20
CA LEU A 320 33.12 -16.87 -17.85
C LEU A 320 34.30 -17.80 -17.60
N ALA A 321 34.26 -19.03 -18.13
CA ALA A 321 35.32 -20.03 -18.02
C ALA A 321 36.50 -19.82 -18.98
N GLY A 322 36.38 -18.88 -19.94
CA GLY A 322 37.42 -18.61 -20.94
C GLY A 322 38.67 -17.93 -20.36
N PRO A 323 39.86 -18.16 -20.95
CA PRO A 323 41.07 -17.45 -20.56
C PRO A 323 40.98 -15.96 -20.92
N GLY A 324 41.48 -15.08 -20.05
CA GLY A 324 41.60 -13.64 -20.32
C GLY A 324 40.42 -12.75 -19.88
N VAL A 325 39.42 -13.27 -19.16
CA VAL A 325 38.30 -12.47 -18.64
C VAL A 325 38.75 -11.59 -17.47
N LYS A 326 38.64 -10.26 -17.64
CA LYS A 326 38.97 -9.28 -16.60
C LYS A 326 37.99 -9.40 -15.42
N GLU A 327 38.44 -9.02 -14.22
CA GLU A 327 37.65 -9.14 -12.99
C GLU A 327 36.28 -8.46 -13.06
N TRP A 328 36.22 -7.22 -13.56
CA TRP A 328 34.95 -6.51 -13.75
C TRP A 328 33.99 -7.20 -14.76
N GLN A 329 34.53 -7.91 -15.75
CA GLN A 329 33.73 -8.69 -16.71
C GLN A 329 33.21 -9.96 -16.05
N ARG A 330 34.01 -10.60 -15.19
CA ARG A 330 33.57 -11.74 -14.37
C ARG A 330 32.41 -11.32 -13.46
N ASP A 331 32.56 -10.23 -12.71
CA ASP A 331 31.49 -9.76 -11.81
C ASP A 331 30.19 -9.47 -12.57
N LYS A 332 30.28 -8.81 -13.74
CA LYS A 332 29.12 -8.55 -14.60
C LYS A 332 28.46 -9.84 -15.10
N LEU A 333 29.26 -10.78 -15.62
CA LEU A 333 28.76 -12.06 -16.12
C LEU A 333 28.14 -12.90 -15.00
N THR A 334 28.76 -12.94 -13.81
CA THR A 334 28.21 -13.62 -12.64
C THR A 334 26.85 -13.03 -12.27
N GLN A 335 26.69 -11.71 -12.35
CA GLN A 335 25.39 -11.09 -12.10
C GLN A 335 24.34 -11.47 -13.13
N GLU A 336 24.69 -11.37 -14.42
CA GLU A 336 23.76 -11.74 -15.50
C GLU A 336 23.36 -13.22 -15.43
N LEU A 337 24.29 -14.11 -15.05
CA LEU A 337 24.01 -15.53 -14.83
C LEU A 337 23.06 -15.75 -13.64
N TYR A 338 23.25 -15.01 -12.55
CA TYR A 338 22.35 -15.07 -11.40
C TYR A 338 20.94 -14.64 -11.80
N ASP A 339 20.82 -13.48 -12.47
CA ASP A 339 19.53 -12.94 -12.93
C ASP A 339 18.81 -13.91 -13.87
N LEU A 340 19.54 -14.49 -14.83
CA LEU A 340 18.98 -15.46 -15.78
C LEU A 340 18.53 -16.76 -15.10
N ARG A 341 19.28 -17.25 -14.09
CA ARG A 341 18.88 -18.45 -13.33
C ARG A 341 17.65 -18.20 -12.47
N GLU A 342 17.51 -17.02 -11.88
CA GLU A 342 16.32 -16.63 -11.14
C GLU A 342 15.10 -16.51 -12.07
N GLU A 343 15.25 -15.86 -13.22
CA GLU A 343 14.19 -15.76 -14.23
C GLU A 343 13.78 -17.14 -14.75
N LEU A 344 14.74 -18.02 -15.02
CA LEU A 344 14.49 -19.39 -15.44
C LEU A 344 13.67 -20.17 -14.42
N ALA A 345 14.06 -20.13 -13.14
CA ALA A 345 13.36 -20.83 -12.07
C ALA A 345 11.90 -20.36 -11.91
N ASP A 346 11.66 -19.05 -12.04
CA ASP A 346 10.31 -18.49 -12.00
C ASP A 346 9.48 -18.94 -13.22
N LEU A 347 10.04 -18.87 -14.42
CA LEU A 347 9.35 -19.27 -15.66
C LEU A 347 9.04 -20.77 -15.71
N GLU A 348 9.94 -21.62 -15.22
CA GLU A 348 9.73 -23.07 -15.17
C GLU A 348 8.52 -23.43 -14.30
N VAL A 349 8.40 -22.80 -13.13
CA VAL A 349 7.24 -22.96 -12.24
C VAL A 349 5.95 -22.47 -12.92
N GLU A 350 6.00 -21.32 -13.59
CA GLU A 350 4.83 -20.81 -14.33
C GLU A 350 4.40 -21.75 -15.45
N VAL A 351 5.33 -22.21 -16.29
CA VAL A 351 5.07 -23.14 -17.40
C VAL A 351 4.50 -24.46 -16.89
N GLN A 352 5.02 -24.98 -15.78
CA GLN A 352 4.50 -26.19 -15.14
C GLN A 352 3.04 -26.03 -14.69
N ASN A 353 2.66 -24.84 -14.22
CA ASN A 353 1.32 -24.59 -13.67
C ASN A 353 0.27 -24.21 -14.74
N ILE A 354 0.68 -23.68 -15.90
CA ILE A 354 -0.26 -23.23 -16.94
C ILE A 354 -1.25 -24.33 -17.38
N PRO A 355 -0.84 -25.59 -17.67
CA PRO A 355 -1.80 -26.64 -18.03
C PRO A 355 -2.85 -26.91 -16.94
N HIS A 356 -2.45 -26.83 -15.68
CA HIS A 356 -3.38 -26.96 -14.56
C HIS A 356 -4.36 -25.78 -14.51
N HIS A 357 -3.89 -24.55 -14.69
CA HIS A 357 -4.76 -23.36 -14.76
C HIS A 357 -5.72 -23.40 -15.95
N MET A 358 -5.29 -23.94 -17.10
CA MET A 358 -6.16 -24.16 -18.26
C MET A 358 -7.30 -25.12 -17.93
N GLN A 359 -6.97 -26.23 -17.24
CA GLN A 359 -7.97 -27.19 -16.80
C GLN A 359 -8.96 -26.55 -15.81
N LEU A 360 -8.46 -25.85 -14.79
CA LEU A 360 -9.28 -25.17 -13.80
C LEU A 360 -10.24 -24.16 -14.44
N ALA A 361 -9.74 -23.31 -15.35
CA ALA A 361 -10.58 -22.34 -16.05
C ALA A 361 -11.65 -23.01 -16.93
N ALA A 362 -11.29 -24.09 -17.64
CA ALA A 362 -12.22 -24.84 -18.48
C ALA A 362 -13.30 -25.57 -17.67
N SER A 363 -12.97 -26.05 -16.46
CA SER A 363 -13.89 -26.74 -15.56
C SER A 363 -14.43 -25.86 -14.43
N PHE A 364 -14.24 -24.54 -14.50
CA PHE A 364 -14.60 -23.60 -13.44
C PHE A 364 -16.04 -23.79 -12.96
N ASP A 365 -16.32 -23.92 -11.67
CA ASP A 365 -17.69 -24.10 -11.15
C ASP A 365 -18.45 -22.77 -11.11
N PRO A 366 -19.58 -22.57 -11.82
CA PRO A 366 -20.30 -21.32 -11.83
C PRO A 366 -20.97 -20.98 -10.49
N GLY A 367 -21.07 -21.95 -9.58
CA GLY A 367 -21.49 -21.75 -8.19
C GLY A 367 -20.34 -21.48 -7.22
N GLY A 368 -19.09 -21.62 -7.66
CA GLY A 368 -17.89 -21.38 -6.87
C GLY A 368 -17.47 -19.91 -6.82
N ASP A 369 -16.46 -19.63 -5.99
CA ASP A 369 -15.77 -18.33 -5.98
C ASP A 369 -14.68 -18.26 -7.06
N LEU A 370 -14.25 -17.05 -7.43
CA LEU A 370 -13.11 -16.88 -8.31
C LEU A 370 -11.80 -17.17 -7.55
N GLY A 371 -11.02 -18.12 -8.04
CA GLY A 371 -9.68 -18.39 -7.52
C GLY A 371 -8.66 -17.37 -8.01
N GLY A 372 -7.48 -17.37 -7.38
CA GLY A 372 -6.40 -16.45 -7.77
C GLY A 372 -5.94 -16.60 -9.22
N SER A 373 -6.00 -17.80 -9.81
CA SER A 373 -5.73 -18.03 -11.24
C SER A 373 -6.81 -17.41 -12.14
N ASP A 374 -8.07 -17.49 -11.71
CA ASP A 374 -9.22 -17.01 -12.47
C ASP A 374 -9.20 -15.49 -12.56
N GLU A 375 -8.98 -14.82 -11.43
CA GLU A 375 -8.76 -13.37 -11.39
C GLU A 375 -7.58 -12.93 -12.25
N THR A 376 -6.50 -13.72 -12.27
CA THR A 376 -5.31 -13.44 -13.10
C THR A 376 -5.66 -13.49 -14.58
N ILE A 377 -6.43 -14.48 -15.01
CA ILE A 377 -6.86 -14.63 -16.40
C ILE A 377 -7.77 -13.47 -16.78
N ILE A 378 -8.81 -13.19 -15.97
CA ILE A 378 -9.78 -12.12 -16.24
C ILE A 378 -9.08 -10.76 -16.29
N SER A 379 -8.25 -10.43 -15.30
CA SER A 379 -7.55 -9.14 -15.25
C SER A 379 -6.57 -8.93 -16.41
N ARG A 380 -5.96 -9.98 -16.94
CA ARG A 380 -5.04 -9.88 -18.10
C ARG A 380 -5.74 -9.70 -19.43
N LEU A 381 -7.03 -10.04 -19.50
CA LEU A 381 -7.85 -9.83 -20.70
C LEU A 381 -8.37 -8.39 -20.82
N HIS A 382 -8.05 -7.52 -19.85
CA HIS A 382 -8.49 -6.13 -19.77
C HIS A 382 -7.30 -5.19 -19.56
N ASP A 383 -7.36 -4.00 -20.15
CA ASP A 383 -6.31 -2.98 -20.13
C ASP A 383 -6.45 -1.94 -19.00
N ARG A 384 -7.53 -2.03 -18.23
CA ARG A 384 -7.85 -1.23 -17.04
C ARG A 384 -8.67 -2.08 -16.06
N PRO A 385 -8.89 -1.63 -14.82
CA PRO A 385 -9.58 -2.42 -13.81
C PRO A 385 -10.97 -2.89 -14.26
N VAL A 386 -11.36 -4.06 -13.75
CA VAL A 386 -12.64 -4.72 -14.06
C VAL A 386 -13.39 -5.06 -12.78
N PHE A 387 -14.63 -4.59 -12.70
CA PHE A 387 -15.57 -5.02 -11.68
C PHE A 387 -16.15 -6.38 -12.07
N VAL A 388 -16.16 -7.31 -11.11
CA VAL A 388 -16.94 -8.54 -11.17
C VAL A 388 -18.00 -8.45 -10.08
N THR A 389 -19.27 -8.65 -10.43
CA THR A 389 -20.41 -8.43 -9.54
C THR A 389 -21.32 -9.64 -9.45
N HIS A 390 -22.25 -9.65 -8.50
CA HIS A 390 -23.32 -10.66 -8.44
C HIS A 390 -22.84 -12.10 -8.30
N TYR A 391 -21.97 -12.34 -7.30
CA TYR A 391 -21.44 -13.68 -7.03
C TYR A 391 -22.50 -14.62 -6.47
N PRO A 392 -22.29 -15.95 -6.58
CA PRO A 392 -23.11 -16.93 -5.89
C PRO A 392 -23.13 -16.67 -4.38
N ARG A 393 -24.32 -16.64 -3.79
CA ARG A 393 -24.52 -16.41 -2.35
C ARG A 393 -23.77 -17.44 -1.51
N ALA A 394 -23.69 -18.68 -1.97
CA ALA A 394 -23.08 -19.78 -1.21
C ALA A 394 -21.57 -19.62 -0.95
N CYS A 395 -20.86 -18.82 -1.75
CA CYS A 395 -19.41 -18.61 -1.60
C CYS A 395 -19.03 -17.24 -1.01
N LYS A 396 -20.02 -16.44 -0.61
CA LYS A 396 -19.81 -15.07 -0.11
C LYS A 396 -20.32 -14.90 1.32
N ALA A 397 -19.84 -13.84 1.97
CA ALA A 397 -20.07 -13.59 3.39
C ALA A 397 -21.54 -13.32 3.74
N PHE A 398 -21.90 -13.64 4.99
CA PHE A 398 -23.27 -13.63 5.51
C PHE A 398 -23.97 -12.26 5.46
N TYR A 399 -23.21 -11.16 5.46
CA TYR A 399 -23.74 -9.80 5.53
C TYR A 399 -24.15 -9.21 4.17
N MET A 400 -23.87 -9.89 3.05
CA MET A 400 -24.10 -9.33 1.72
C MET A 400 -25.58 -9.39 1.35
N LYS A 401 -26.13 -8.28 0.82
CA LYS A 401 -27.54 -8.20 0.42
C LYS A 401 -27.86 -9.22 -0.65
N ARG A 402 -28.93 -9.99 -0.46
CA ARG A 402 -29.46 -10.90 -1.48
C ARG A 402 -29.93 -10.12 -2.72
N ASN A 403 -29.57 -10.59 -3.91
CA ASN A 403 -30.03 -9.98 -5.15
C ASN A 403 -31.54 -10.20 -5.33
N ALA A 404 -32.25 -9.15 -5.73
CA ALA A 404 -33.71 -9.18 -5.83
C ALA A 404 -34.22 -10.00 -7.03
N ASP A 405 -33.46 -10.03 -8.13
CA ASP A 405 -33.82 -10.73 -9.36
C ASP A 405 -33.39 -12.21 -9.34
N ASP A 406 -32.31 -12.54 -8.62
CA ASP A 406 -31.77 -13.88 -8.44
C ASP A 406 -31.32 -14.10 -6.99
N ALA A 407 -32.20 -14.69 -6.18
CA ALA A 407 -31.94 -14.96 -4.76
C ALA A 407 -30.74 -15.89 -4.50
N THR A 408 -30.22 -16.59 -5.52
CA THR A 408 -29.01 -17.41 -5.41
C THR A 408 -27.72 -16.58 -5.48
N ARG A 409 -27.83 -15.27 -5.68
CA ARG A 409 -26.72 -14.31 -5.79
C ARG A 409 -26.82 -13.19 -4.76
N VAL A 410 -25.73 -12.47 -4.60
CA VAL A 410 -25.63 -11.31 -3.70
C VAL A 410 -25.19 -10.06 -4.44
N ASN A 411 -25.59 -8.89 -3.95
CA ASN A 411 -25.20 -7.59 -4.49
C ASN A 411 -23.78 -7.22 -4.01
N ASN A 412 -22.78 -7.91 -4.53
CA ASN A 412 -21.38 -7.69 -4.21
C ASN A 412 -20.57 -7.23 -5.43
N VAL A 413 -19.33 -6.83 -5.17
CA VAL A 413 -18.33 -6.49 -6.16
C VAL A 413 -16.93 -6.89 -5.71
N ASP A 414 -16.16 -7.47 -6.62
CA ASP A 414 -14.71 -7.54 -6.54
C ASP A 414 -14.12 -6.68 -7.68
N LEU A 415 -13.14 -5.81 -7.40
CA LEU A 415 -12.43 -5.02 -8.40
C LEU A 415 -11.06 -5.62 -8.65
N LEU A 416 -10.85 -6.11 -9.88
CA LEU A 416 -9.58 -6.71 -10.28
C LEU A 416 -8.70 -5.66 -10.96
N ALA A 417 -7.50 -5.45 -10.42
CA ALA A 417 -6.45 -4.68 -11.08
C ALA A 417 -5.94 -5.43 -12.31
N PRO A 418 -5.62 -4.72 -13.43
CA PRO A 418 -5.18 -5.33 -14.70
C PRO A 418 -3.81 -6.00 -14.57
N ASP A 419 -3.21 -6.44 -15.69
CA ASP A 419 -1.87 -7.05 -15.74
C ASP A 419 -1.69 -8.35 -14.92
N GLY A 420 -2.77 -8.96 -14.44
CA GLY A 420 -2.69 -10.21 -13.66
C GLY A 420 -2.49 -10.01 -12.17
N TYR A 421 -2.70 -8.81 -11.64
CA TYR A 421 -2.61 -8.55 -10.19
C TYR A 421 -3.77 -9.18 -9.41
N GLY A 422 -4.98 -9.15 -10.00
CA GLY A 422 -6.19 -9.69 -9.37
C GLY A 422 -6.86 -8.70 -8.44
N GLU A 423 -7.59 -9.20 -7.46
CA GLU A 423 -8.45 -8.41 -6.58
C GLU A 423 -7.67 -7.40 -5.73
N ILE A 424 -8.07 -6.12 -5.81
CA ILE A 424 -7.59 -5.02 -4.94
C ILE A 424 -8.70 -4.43 -4.05
N ILE A 425 -9.97 -4.61 -4.42
CA ILE A 425 -11.14 -4.22 -3.63
C ILE A 425 -12.14 -5.37 -3.61
N GLY A 426 -12.67 -5.68 -2.43
CA GLY A 426 -13.88 -6.50 -2.24
C GLY A 426 -14.93 -5.70 -1.49
N GLY A 427 -16.18 -5.73 -1.94
CA GLY A 427 -17.25 -4.91 -1.38
C GLY A 427 -18.65 -5.42 -1.68
N SER A 428 -19.65 -4.81 -1.06
CA SER A 428 -21.05 -5.17 -1.28
C SER A 428 -22.02 -4.12 -0.77
N GLN A 429 -23.25 -4.19 -1.27
CA GLN A 429 -24.41 -3.71 -0.54
C GLN A 429 -24.69 -4.66 0.63
N ARG A 430 -25.02 -4.11 1.81
CA ARG A 430 -25.25 -4.90 3.03
C ARG A 430 -26.70 -5.29 3.16
N GLU A 431 -26.96 -6.45 3.76
CA GLU A 431 -28.31 -6.90 4.06
C GLU A 431 -28.89 -6.05 5.20
N GLU A 432 -29.86 -5.20 4.88
CA GLU A 432 -30.51 -4.29 5.82
C GLU A 432 -31.82 -4.85 6.40
N ASN A 433 -32.30 -6.00 5.90
CA ASN A 433 -33.46 -6.69 6.45
C ASN A 433 -33.04 -7.59 7.63
N TYR A 434 -33.67 -7.36 8.79
CA TYR A 434 -33.36 -8.09 10.02
C TYR A 434 -33.55 -9.62 9.88
N ASP A 435 -34.71 -10.06 9.38
CA ASP A 435 -35.06 -11.48 9.32
C ASP A 435 -34.17 -12.21 8.32
N ALA A 436 -33.88 -11.61 7.17
CA ALA A 436 -32.99 -12.17 6.15
C ALA A 436 -31.54 -12.30 6.65
N LEU A 437 -31.05 -11.30 7.40
CA LEU A 437 -29.71 -11.34 8.00
C LEU A 437 -29.64 -12.41 9.10
N LEU A 438 -30.64 -12.51 9.96
CA LEU A 438 -30.70 -13.52 11.02
C LEU A 438 -30.78 -14.94 10.43
N GLU A 439 -31.61 -15.15 9.40
CA GLU A 439 -31.67 -16.40 8.64
C GLU A 439 -30.29 -16.78 8.12
N ARG A 440 -29.58 -15.83 7.50
CA ARG A 440 -28.24 -16.08 6.94
C ARG A 440 -27.18 -16.36 8.01
N ILE A 441 -27.23 -15.71 9.17
CA ILE A 441 -26.35 -16.03 10.31
C ILE A 441 -26.54 -17.49 10.74
N HIS A 442 -27.80 -17.96 10.83
CA HIS A 442 -28.08 -19.36 11.15
C HIS A 442 -27.59 -20.34 10.08
N GLU A 443 -27.79 -20.03 8.79
CA GLU A 443 -27.31 -20.87 7.68
C GLU A 443 -25.79 -21.10 7.73
N GLU A 444 -25.03 -20.08 8.11
CA GLU A 444 -23.56 -20.13 8.21
C GLU A 444 -23.07 -20.80 9.51
N GLY A 445 -23.99 -21.23 10.38
CA GLY A 445 -23.67 -21.81 11.68
C GLY A 445 -23.04 -20.82 12.66
N LEU A 446 -23.24 -19.52 12.44
CA LEU A 446 -22.78 -18.46 13.34
C LEU A 446 -23.74 -18.32 14.54
N ASN A 447 -23.20 -17.95 15.70
CA ASN A 447 -24.00 -17.74 16.90
C ASN A 447 -24.58 -16.31 16.92
N PRO A 448 -25.91 -16.13 16.82
CA PRO A 448 -26.52 -14.80 16.76
C PRO A 448 -26.19 -13.90 17.95
N ALA A 449 -25.97 -14.48 19.14
CA ALA A 449 -25.65 -13.72 20.34
C ALA A 449 -24.36 -12.91 20.19
N ASP A 450 -23.39 -13.38 19.39
CA ASP A 450 -22.13 -12.69 19.14
C ASP A 450 -22.31 -11.48 18.19
N TYR A 451 -23.44 -11.46 17.46
CA TYR A 451 -23.81 -10.44 16.47
C TYR A 451 -25.03 -9.61 16.88
N GLU A 452 -25.50 -9.71 18.13
CA GLU A 452 -26.73 -9.04 18.57
C GLU A 452 -26.68 -7.51 18.37
N TRP A 453 -25.54 -6.89 18.66
CA TRP A 453 -25.32 -5.45 18.44
C TRP A 453 -25.35 -5.08 16.94
N TYR A 454 -24.96 -6.01 16.07
CA TYR A 454 -24.94 -5.82 14.62
C TYR A 454 -26.34 -6.02 14.02
N LEU A 455 -27.11 -6.95 14.60
CA LEU A 455 -28.54 -7.13 14.34
C LEU A 455 -29.37 -5.93 14.79
N ASP A 456 -29.01 -5.26 15.89
CA ASP A 456 -29.65 -4.02 16.35
C ASP A 456 -29.61 -2.90 15.30
N LEU A 457 -28.57 -2.85 14.46
CA LEU A 457 -28.48 -1.90 13.34
C LEU A 457 -29.63 -2.07 12.34
N ARG A 458 -30.23 -3.27 12.28
CA ARG A 458 -31.38 -3.59 11.42
C ARG A 458 -32.72 -3.42 12.15
N ARG A 459 -32.72 -3.25 13.48
CA ARG A 459 -33.91 -3.00 14.29
C ARG A 459 -34.20 -1.50 14.45
N TYR A 460 -33.17 -0.68 14.61
CA TYR A 460 -33.31 0.73 14.98
C TYR A 460 -32.88 1.65 13.84
N GLY A 461 -33.82 1.95 12.93
CA GLY A 461 -33.57 2.90 11.83
C GLY A 461 -32.70 2.35 10.71
N SER A 462 -32.88 1.07 10.36
CA SER A 462 -32.17 0.42 9.25
C SER A 462 -32.39 1.17 7.92
N VAL A 463 -31.33 1.26 7.12
CA VAL A 463 -31.34 1.86 5.77
C VAL A 463 -30.53 0.98 4.82
N PRO A 464 -30.77 1.03 3.50
CA PRO A 464 -29.82 0.50 2.52
C PRO A 464 -28.45 1.13 2.76
N HIS A 465 -27.38 0.34 2.71
CA HIS A 465 -26.02 0.84 2.85
C HIS A 465 -25.05 -0.12 2.18
N GLY A 466 -23.85 0.36 1.90
CA GLY A 466 -22.83 -0.41 1.23
C GLY A 466 -21.46 0.20 1.38
N GLY A 467 -20.46 -0.65 1.15
CA GLY A 467 -19.07 -0.28 1.29
C GLY A 467 -18.15 -1.32 0.70
N PHE A 468 -16.86 -1.10 0.89
CA PHE A 468 -15.82 -2.00 0.39
C PHE A 468 -14.57 -1.92 1.25
N GLY A 469 -13.68 -2.90 1.14
CA GLY A 469 -12.32 -2.85 1.66
C GLY A 469 -11.30 -2.82 0.52
N LEU A 470 -10.33 -1.91 0.58
CA LEU A 470 -9.17 -1.89 -0.32
C LEU A 470 -7.92 -2.37 0.43
N GLY A 471 -7.23 -3.37 -0.14
CA GLY A 471 -5.94 -3.84 0.35
C GLY A 471 -4.80 -2.93 -0.10
N VAL A 472 -4.16 -2.22 0.83
CA VAL A 472 -3.12 -1.22 0.52
C VAL A 472 -1.89 -1.89 -0.10
N GLU A 473 -1.45 -3.04 0.42
CA GLU A 473 -0.27 -3.74 -0.09
C GLU A 473 -0.49 -4.30 -1.49
N ARG A 474 -1.68 -4.84 -1.79
CA ARG A 474 -2.02 -5.32 -3.14
C ARG A 474 -2.07 -4.17 -4.14
N THR A 475 -2.69 -3.06 -3.76
CA THR A 475 -2.75 -1.85 -4.58
C THR A 475 -1.36 -1.28 -4.81
N LEU A 476 -0.52 -1.20 -3.77
CA LEU A 476 0.85 -0.75 -3.92
C LEU A 476 1.63 -1.65 -4.87
N ALA A 477 1.54 -2.98 -4.72
CA ALA A 477 2.21 -3.93 -5.60
C ALA A 477 1.81 -3.71 -7.06
N TRP A 478 0.52 -3.56 -7.35
CA TRP A 478 0.03 -3.23 -8.69
C TRP A 478 0.65 -1.93 -9.25
N LEU A 479 0.71 -0.87 -8.44
CA LEU A 479 1.20 0.43 -8.87
C LEU A 479 2.70 0.44 -9.20
N ASN A 480 3.52 -0.35 -8.51
CA ASN A 480 4.99 -0.20 -8.57
C ASN A 480 5.74 -1.38 -9.17
N VAL A 481 5.11 -2.56 -9.28
CA VAL A 481 5.76 -3.76 -9.80
C VAL A 481 5.52 -3.84 -11.33
N PRO A 482 6.56 -4.09 -12.14
CA PRO A 482 6.40 -4.24 -13.58
C PRO A 482 5.40 -5.35 -13.92
N GLY A 483 4.42 -5.05 -14.78
CA GLY A 483 3.54 -6.05 -15.36
C GLY A 483 4.22 -6.65 -16.60
N ARG A 484 4.15 -7.99 -16.75
CA ARG A 484 4.80 -8.83 -17.78
C ARG A 484 6.28 -9.10 -17.56
N GLY A 485 6.64 -10.39 -17.44
CA GLY A 485 7.88 -11.00 -17.94
C GLY A 485 9.22 -10.35 -17.63
N ASN A 486 9.28 -9.40 -16.68
CA ASN A 486 10.46 -8.61 -16.42
C ASN A 486 10.70 -8.55 -14.91
N ARG A 487 11.90 -9.02 -14.55
CA ARG A 487 12.61 -8.90 -13.27
C ARG A 487 11.79 -8.50 -12.04
N CYS A 488 11.70 -9.46 -11.13
CA CYS A 488 11.30 -9.29 -9.75
C CYS A 488 9.85 -8.80 -9.59
N MET A 489 8.89 -9.73 -9.76
CA MET A 489 7.61 -9.58 -9.07
C MET A 489 7.90 -9.38 -7.57
N GLY A 490 7.68 -8.17 -7.07
CA GLY A 490 7.87 -7.85 -5.67
C GLY A 490 6.97 -8.75 -4.83
N ARG A 491 7.56 -9.65 -4.05
CA ARG A 491 6.78 -10.40 -3.05
C ARG A 491 6.15 -9.40 -2.08
N PRO A 492 4.95 -9.61 -1.54
CA PRO A 492 4.28 -8.70 -0.60
C PRO A 492 5.16 -8.35 0.61
N GLY A 493 6.00 -9.28 1.07
CA GLY A 493 6.99 -9.02 2.13
C GLY A 493 8.02 -7.93 1.80
N SER A 494 8.21 -7.59 0.52
CA SER A 494 9.05 -6.45 0.10
C SER A 494 8.39 -5.09 0.34
N VAL A 495 7.11 -5.06 0.69
CA VAL A 495 6.33 -3.85 0.98
C VAL A 495 6.15 -3.62 2.49
N ALA A 496 6.14 -4.68 3.30
CA ALA A 496 5.93 -4.58 4.75
C ALA A 496 7.19 -4.10 5.52
N PHE A 497 6.98 -3.35 6.60
CA PHE A 497 8.04 -2.90 7.53
C PHE A 497 8.57 -4.05 8.38
N VAL A 498 7.62 -4.76 9.00
CA VAL A 498 7.86 -5.93 9.83
C VAL A 498 8.13 -7.11 8.89
N PRO A 499 9.06 -8.03 9.23
CA PRO A 499 9.03 -9.35 8.63
C PRO A 499 7.68 -9.98 8.96
N THR A 500 6.68 -9.78 8.09
CA THR A 500 5.46 -10.57 8.14
C THR A 500 5.92 -12.01 8.06
N ALA A 501 5.51 -12.84 9.01
CA ALA A 501 5.95 -14.22 9.11
C ALA A 501 5.52 -15.00 7.86
N THR A 502 6.29 -14.92 6.77
CA THR A 502 6.13 -15.80 5.60
C THR A 502 6.76 -17.17 5.87
N ARG A 503 7.29 -17.39 7.09
CA ARG A 503 7.93 -18.59 7.57
C ARG A 503 7.59 -18.77 9.05
N ALA A 504 6.41 -19.33 9.34
CA ALA A 504 6.26 -20.07 10.59
C ALA A 504 7.15 -21.31 10.44
N ASP A 505 8.27 -21.31 11.15
CA ASP A 505 8.83 -22.56 11.66
C ASP A 505 7.73 -23.16 12.53
N GLU A 506 7.33 -24.41 12.29
CA GLU A 506 6.17 -25.07 12.92
C GLU A 506 6.23 -25.08 14.45
N ASN A 507 7.37 -24.68 15.04
CA ASN A 507 7.62 -24.61 16.48
C ASN A 507 7.64 -23.21 17.12
N ARG A 508 7.26 -22.12 16.42
CA ARG A 508 7.21 -20.78 17.06
C ARG A 508 5.85 -20.10 16.93
N ASN A 509 5.14 -20.04 18.06
CA ASN A 509 3.92 -19.25 18.24
C ASN A 509 4.23 -17.74 18.06
N PRO A 510 3.67 -17.06 17.04
CA PRO A 510 4.00 -15.66 16.73
C PRO A 510 3.60 -14.67 17.84
N VAL A 511 2.60 -15.00 18.67
CA VAL A 511 2.10 -14.14 19.76
C VAL A 511 3.17 -13.90 20.85
N ARG A 512 4.12 -14.84 21.03
CA ARG A 512 5.16 -14.70 22.06
C ARG A 512 6.29 -13.74 21.69
N THR A 513 6.40 -13.35 20.42
CA THR A 513 7.51 -12.53 19.91
C THR A 513 7.25 -11.02 20.08
N LEU A 514 5.99 -10.61 20.26
CA LEU A 514 5.60 -9.20 20.44
C LEU A 514 5.72 -8.69 21.88
N MET A 515 5.84 -9.57 22.87
CA MET A 515 6.04 -9.18 24.28
C MET A 515 7.42 -9.55 24.86
N GLY A 516 8.36 -10.02 24.03
CA GLY A 516 9.64 -10.56 24.51
C GLY A 516 10.84 -10.11 23.68
N ALA A 517 11.12 -8.80 23.63
CA ALA A 517 12.36 -8.28 23.06
C ALA A 517 12.88 -7.04 23.81
N LEU A 518 13.19 -7.22 25.08
CA LEU A 518 14.21 -6.45 25.78
C LEU A 518 15.37 -7.42 26.04
N PRO A 519 16.57 -7.24 25.45
CA PRO A 519 17.68 -8.11 25.75
C PRO A 519 18.19 -7.82 27.17
N ALA A 520 18.00 -8.81 28.05
CA ALA A 520 18.75 -8.93 29.29
C ALA A 520 20.21 -9.25 28.96
N ALA A 521 21.06 -8.22 28.93
CA ALA A 521 22.51 -8.39 28.88
C ALA A 521 23.21 -7.18 29.52
N MET A 522 23.16 -7.08 30.86
CA MET A 522 24.19 -6.43 31.68
C MET A 522 24.15 -7.02 33.09
N THR A 523 24.77 -8.18 33.25
CA THR A 523 25.19 -8.70 34.57
C THR A 523 26.65 -9.10 34.47
N ALA A 524 27.53 -8.12 34.67
CA ALA A 524 28.91 -8.34 35.04
C ALA A 524 29.37 -7.18 35.95
N GLY A 525 29.35 -7.46 37.26
CA GLY A 525 30.19 -6.90 38.32
C GLY A 525 30.50 -5.40 38.36
N ILE A 526 29.76 -4.67 39.19
CA ILE A 526 30.27 -3.49 39.93
C ILE A 526 29.72 -3.59 41.37
N PRO A 527 30.54 -3.48 42.43
CA PRO A 527 30.07 -3.60 43.81
C PRO A 527 29.28 -2.35 44.22
N ALA A 528 28.18 -2.56 44.96
CA ALA A 528 27.33 -1.49 45.47
C ALA A 528 28.01 -0.75 46.65
N PRO A 529 27.89 0.59 46.74
CA PRO A 529 28.23 1.32 47.95
C PRO A 529 27.09 1.24 48.98
N ASP A 530 27.46 1.28 50.27
CA ASP A 530 26.56 1.17 51.42
C ASP A 530 25.47 2.27 51.48
N PRO A 531 24.30 1.98 52.09
CA PRO A 531 23.18 2.91 52.10
C PRO A 531 23.34 4.00 53.18
N PRO A 532 22.94 5.25 52.92
CA PRO A 532 22.79 6.24 53.99
C PRO A 532 21.43 6.12 54.67
N GLU A 533 21.43 6.43 55.97
CA GLU A 533 20.31 6.42 56.90
C GLU A 533 19.16 7.36 56.48
N THR A 534 17.93 6.96 56.81
CA THR A 534 16.77 7.87 56.91
C THR A 534 16.73 8.44 58.33
N PRO A 535 16.26 9.70 58.59
CA PRO A 535 14.83 10.01 58.42
C PRO A 535 14.44 11.50 58.17
N ARG A 536 13.27 11.74 57.54
CA ARG A 536 12.06 12.37 58.15
C ARG A 536 11.01 12.77 57.10
N ARG A 537 9.74 12.66 57.56
CA ARG A 537 8.44 12.84 56.89
C ARG A 537 8.25 14.21 56.21
N ILE A 538 7.35 14.29 55.21
CA ILE A 538 6.09 15.10 55.24
C ILE A 538 5.17 14.80 54.01
N ASN A 539 3.89 14.59 54.34
CA ASN A 539 2.59 14.70 53.62
C ASN A 539 2.31 14.14 52.21
N HIS A 540 1.26 13.29 52.20
CA HIS A 540 0.37 12.98 51.08
C HIS A 540 -0.59 14.14 50.78
N ASN A 541 -0.72 14.53 49.51
CA ASN A 541 -2.02 14.65 48.82
C ASN A 541 -1.85 15.00 47.34
N THR A 542 -2.17 14.05 46.44
CA THR A 542 -2.90 14.23 45.16
C THR A 542 -2.78 12.94 44.34
N LYS A 543 -3.91 12.23 44.14
CA LYS A 543 -4.04 11.17 43.13
C LYS A 543 -4.73 11.76 41.89
N PRO A 544 -4.28 11.47 40.66
CA PRO A 544 -5.13 11.64 39.49
C PRO A 544 -6.12 10.46 39.39
N VAL A 545 -7.37 10.80 39.08
CA VAL A 545 -8.49 9.88 38.83
C VAL A 545 -8.31 9.27 37.44
N VAL A 546 -8.25 7.94 37.36
CA VAL A 546 -8.46 7.19 36.12
C VAL A 546 -9.89 6.63 36.19
N VAL A 547 -10.77 7.09 35.31
CA VAL A 547 -12.12 6.56 35.16
C VAL A 547 -12.05 5.34 34.26
N VAL A 548 -12.18 4.15 34.85
CA VAL A 548 -12.52 2.92 34.13
C VAL A 548 -14.01 2.69 34.35
N ALA A 549 -14.81 2.82 33.29
CA ALA A 549 -16.22 2.46 33.34
C ALA A 549 -16.36 0.93 33.21
N VAL A 550 -16.62 0.27 34.35
CA VAL A 550 -17.10 -1.12 34.39
C VAL A 550 -18.61 -1.07 34.48
N VAL A 551 -19.31 -1.54 33.44
CA VAL A 551 -20.78 -1.65 33.45
C VAL A 551 -21.17 -2.92 34.19
N GLY A 552 -21.40 -2.79 35.51
CA GLY A 552 -22.08 -3.79 36.31
C GLY A 552 -23.59 -3.52 36.34
N ARG A 553 -24.41 -4.52 35.99
CA ARG A 553 -25.87 -4.49 36.16
C ARG A 553 -26.24 -4.32 37.63
N VAL A 554 -27.06 -3.32 37.96
CA VAL A 554 -27.84 -3.27 39.20
C VAL A 554 -29.27 -2.79 38.87
N PRO A 555 -30.33 -3.48 39.34
CA PRO A 555 -31.71 -3.11 39.04
C PRO A 555 -32.28 -2.22 40.15
N VAL A 556 -32.84 -1.04 39.86
CA VAL A 556 -33.75 -0.37 40.81
C VAL A 556 -34.86 0.42 40.13
N ALA A 557 -36.07 -0.01 40.49
CA ALA A 557 -37.36 0.66 40.63
C ALA A 557 -37.52 2.15 40.25
N ILE A 558 -38.56 2.38 39.45
CA ILE A 558 -39.17 3.66 39.11
C ILE A 558 -39.83 4.28 40.35
N ARG A 559 -39.43 5.51 40.72
CA ARG A 559 -40.27 6.45 41.47
C ARG A 559 -40.27 7.81 40.79
N ARG A 560 -41.47 8.26 40.40
CA ARG A 560 -41.76 9.60 39.88
C ARG A 560 -41.47 10.66 40.95
N ALA A 561 -40.69 11.68 40.60
CA ALA A 561 -40.61 12.94 41.33
C ALA A 561 -40.58 14.12 40.35
N ALA A 562 -41.25 15.20 40.73
CA ALA A 562 -41.65 16.32 39.88
C ALA A 562 -40.49 17.23 39.43
N VAL A 563 -40.70 17.84 38.25
CA VAL A 563 -39.81 18.79 37.57
C VAL A 563 -39.92 20.19 38.20
N PRO A 564 -38.80 20.86 38.56
CA PRO A 564 -38.80 22.31 38.74
C PRO A 564 -38.36 23.02 37.45
N ARG A 565 -39.13 24.05 37.06
CA ARG A 565 -38.89 24.96 35.94
C ARG A 565 -37.54 25.67 36.09
N LEU A 566 -36.70 25.61 35.06
CA LEU A 566 -35.54 26.49 34.91
C LEU A 566 -35.95 27.74 34.13
N VAL A 567 -35.72 28.91 34.72
CA VAL A 567 -35.92 30.23 34.11
C VAL A 567 -34.67 30.60 33.32
N VAL A 568 -34.83 30.96 32.04
CA VAL A 568 -33.77 31.48 31.16
C VAL A 568 -33.85 33.00 31.15
N PRO A 569 -32.76 33.77 31.41
CA PRO A 569 -32.75 35.20 31.15
C PRO A 569 -32.42 35.47 29.69
N THR A 570 -33.28 36.23 29.03
CA THR A 570 -33.10 36.83 27.71
C THR A 570 -32.04 37.95 27.76
N ALA A 571 -31.04 37.87 26.89
CA ALA A 571 -30.13 38.98 26.59
C ALA A 571 -30.38 39.47 25.16
N ALA A 572 -30.50 40.79 25.04
CA ALA A 572 -30.98 41.52 23.89
C ALA A 572 -30.01 41.54 22.70
N ALA A 573 -30.60 41.61 21.51
CA ALA A 573 -29.95 41.84 20.23
C ALA A 573 -29.38 43.26 20.12
N GLN A 574 -28.19 43.39 19.54
CA GLN A 574 -27.72 44.61 18.92
C GLN A 574 -27.24 44.28 17.50
N ASP A 575 -27.83 45.01 16.55
CA ASP A 575 -27.57 44.98 15.12
C ASP A 575 -26.14 45.40 14.79
N THR A 576 -25.47 44.63 13.93
CA THR A 576 -24.38 45.14 13.08
C THR A 576 -24.49 44.55 11.67
N ALA A 577 -24.55 45.46 10.71
CA ALA A 577 -24.79 45.27 9.27
C ALA A 577 -23.73 44.44 8.53
N PRO A 578 -24.06 43.86 7.36
CA PRO A 578 -23.15 43.07 6.54
C PRO A 578 -22.17 43.94 5.74
N CYS A 579 -20.90 43.55 5.76
CA CYS A 579 -19.81 44.19 5.02
C CYS A 579 -19.85 43.77 3.55
N GLN A 580 -19.99 44.75 2.64
CA GLN A 580 -19.76 44.57 1.20
C GLN A 580 -18.27 44.76 0.86
N PRO A 581 -17.75 44.10 -0.20
CA PRO A 581 -16.39 44.32 -0.67
C PRO A 581 -16.33 45.49 -1.67
N ASP A 582 -15.44 46.45 -1.43
CA ASP A 582 -15.11 47.50 -2.41
C ASP A 582 -13.82 47.19 -3.20
N PRO A 583 -13.66 47.77 -4.41
CA PRO A 583 -12.74 47.32 -5.46
C PRO A 583 -11.49 48.23 -5.60
N VAL A 584 -10.79 48.12 -6.75
CA VAL A 584 -9.76 49.05 -7.32
C VAL A 584 -8.30 48.60 -7.00
N GLU A 585 -7.29 48.51 -7.88
CA GLU A 585 -7.02 49.09 -9.21
C GLU A 585 -5.97 48.28 -10.01
N ARG A 586 -5.94 48.51 -11.33
CA ARG A 586 -4.94 48.03 -12.28
C ARG A 586 -3.70 48.93 -12.29
N THR A 587 -2.51 48.36 -12.44
CA THR A 587 -1.37 49.04 -13.08
C THR A 587 -0.72 48.13 -14.13
N SER A 588 -0.58 48.70 -15.32
CA SER A 588 -0.04 48.14 -16.56
C SER A 588 1.46 48.33 -16.70
N SER A 589 2.17 47.33 -17.22
CA SER A 589 3.27 47.53 -18.19
C SER A 589 3.68 46.22 -18.87
N LEU A 590 3.36 46.11 -20.16
CA LEU A 590 3.91 45.14 -21.12
C LEU A 590 5.35 45.54 -21.54
N PRO A 591 6.10 44.65 -22.20
CA PRO A 591 6.20 44.80 -23.64
C PRO A 591 5.91 43.52 -24.45
N LYS A 592 5.50 43.80 -25.70
CA LYS A 592 4.98 42.92 -26.75
C LYS A 592 6.05 42.04 -27.40
N CYS A 593 5.63 40.89 -27.93
CA CYS A 593 5.88 40.53 -29.34
C CYS A 593 4.83 39.52 -29.84
N ALA A 594 4.47 39.66 -31.11
CA ALA A 594 3.22 39.21 -31.73
C ALA A 594 3.40 38.01 -32.68
N ASN A 595 2.28 37.32 -32.92
CA ASN A 595 1.76 36.75 -34.20
C ASN A 595 0.91 35.50 -33.86
N ALA A 596 -0.43 35.57 -33.82
CA ALA A 596 -1.39 35.61 -34.94
C ALA A 596 -1.32 34.37 -35.85
N MET A 597 -2.29 33.45 -35.69
CA MET A 597 -3.24 33.10 -36.77
C MET A 597 -4.40 32.26 -36.24
N THR A 598 -5.57 32.62 -36.74
CA THR A 598 -6.94 32.20 -36.45
C THR A 598 -7.38 30.99 -37.28
N SER A 599 -8.27 30.14 -36.77
CA SER A 599 -9.68 30.06 -37.25
C SER A 599 -10.40 28.81 -36.72
N SER A 600 -11.65 29.07 -36.34
CA SER A 600 -12.78 28.19 -35.99
C SER A 600 -13.13 27.13 -37.03
N TRP A 601 -13.80 26.02 -36.67
CA TRP A 601 -14.98 25.50 -37.39
C TRP A 601 -15.84 24.58 -36.50
N ARG A 602 -17.16 24.62 -36.74
CA ARG A 602 -18.29 24.10 -35.95
C ARG A 602 -18.68 22.64 -36.26
N SER A 603 -19.46 22.04 -35.34
CA SER A 603 -20.26 20.81 -35.49
C SER A 603 -21.29 20.84 -36.63
N PRO A 604 -21.87 19.67 -36.99
CA PRO A 604 -23.33 19.60 -37.03
C PRO A 604 -23.97 18.27 -36.53
N HIS A 605 -25.22 18.39 -36.07
CA HIS A 605 -26.22 17.32 -35.99
C HIS A 605 -27.05 17.25 -37.29
N GLY A 606 -27.57 16.07 -37.63
CA GLY A 606 -28.67 15.91 -38.61
C GLY A 606 -29.02 14.45 -38.91
N ARG A 607 -30.26 14.03 -38.59
CA ARG A 607 -30.92 12.77 -38.99
C ARG A 607 -31.44 12.85 -40.42
N SER A 608 -31.48 11.73 -41.18
CA SER A 608 -32.68 11.25 -41.90
C SER A 608 -32.51 9.86 -42.57
N THR A 609 -33.43 8.94 -42.22
CA THR A 609 -34.20 7.97 -43.04
C THR A 609 -33.58 7.09 -44.15
N MET A 610 -33.96 5.80 -44.11
CA MET A 610 -33.81 4.73 -45.11
C MET A 610 -34.50 5.00 -46.48
N PRO A 611 -34.27 4.13 -47.49
CA PRO A 611 -35.16 2.97 -47.71
C PRO A 611 -34.44 1.65 -48.10
N ALA A 612 -35.24 0.59 -48.24
CA ALA A 612 -34.92 -0.82 -48.29
C ALA A 612 -34.70 -1.44 -49.69
N ALA A 613 -34.28 -2.71 -49.65
CA ALA A 613 -34.49 -3.83 -50.59
C ALA A 613 -33.49 -4.05 -51.75
N ALA A 614 -32.63 -5.06 -51.59
CA ALA A 614 -32.65 -6.33 -52.32
C ALA A 614 -31.91 -7.41 -51.51
#